data_AF-A0A7K1EU30-F1
#
_entry.id   AF-A0A7K1EU30-F1
#
_cell.length_a   1.000
_cell.length_b   1.000
_cell.length_c   1.000
_cell.angle_alpha   90.00
_cell.angle_beta   90.00
_cell.angle_gamma   90.00
#
_symmetry.space_group_name_H-M   'P 1'
#
loop_
_entity.id
_entity.type
_entity.pdbx_description
1 polymer ?
#
loop_
_entity_poly.entity_id
_entity_poly.type
_entity_poly.pdbx_seq_one_letter_code
_entity_poly.pdbx_strand_id
1 'polypeptide(L)'
;YAEGMFPPMKLDEEVDEHGVVRKQGQDYYLKPMNCPFHILIYKAQARSYRDLPLRMFEFGSVYRYEKSGVVHGLTRVRGMTQDDAHLFVTLEDMESELQSVLKFVLDLLRDYGLTDFYLELSTRDKDNEKFVGNDELWDKATETLAKVATDSGLELVPDPGGAAFYGPKISVQARDAIGRTWQMSTIQLDFNLPERFDIEYTASDGQKKRPVMIHRALFGSIERFFAVLTEHYAGHFPPWLAPVQVMGIPVADEFAPYLSSVIAKLKQHGVRAEIDLGDDRMQKKIRNHTKDKIPFQLIAGGDDQASNSVSFRYRNGEQVNSVAVDDAIALILDAIESKKQV
;
A
#
# COMPACT_ATOMS: atom_id res chain seq x y z
N TYR A 1 23.12 8.64 -0.01
CA TYR A 1 21.95 8.85 0.86
C TYR A 1 21.97 10.17 1.62
N ALA A 2 23.14 10.68 2.05
CA ALA A 2 23.23 11.89 2.89
C ALA A 2 22.45 13.11 2.37
N GLU A 3 22.47 13.38 1.06
CA GLU A 3 21.79 14.55 0.46
C GLU A 3 20.26 14.52 0.59
N GLY A 4 19.66 13.34 0.79
CA GLY A 4 18.21 13.17 0.91
C GLY A 4 17.74 12.87 2.34
N MET A 5 18.64 12.89 3.32
CA MET A 5 18.32 12.60 4.72
C MET A 5 18.07 13.90 5.49
N PHE A 6 17.27 13.80 6.55
CA PHE A 6 17.15 14.89 7.51
C PHE A 6 18.51 15.15 8.18
N PRO A 7 18.79 16.40 8.61
CA PRO A 7 19.96 16.69 9.43
C PRO A 7 20.03 15.77 10.67
N PRO A 8 21.23 15.43 11.14
CA PRO A 8 21.38 14.58 12.32
C PRO A 8 20.78 15.27 13.56
N MET A 9 20.16 14.47 14.41
CA MET A 9 19.86 14.82 15.80
C MET A 9 21.07 14.44 16.64
N LYS A 10 21.68 15.42 17.30
CA LYS A 10 22.81 15.18 18.21
C LYS A 10 22.26 14.80 19.57
N LEU A 11 22.43 13.53 19.97
CA LEU A 11 21.93 12.99 21.23
C LEU A 11 23.08 12.74 22.22
N ASP A 12 22.76 12.83 23.51
CA ASP A 12 23.65 12.49 24.64
C ASP A 12 24.97 13.28 24.75
N GLU A 13 25.05 14.45 24.11
CA GLU A 13 26.16 15.39 24.30
C GLU A 13 26.05 16.06 25.68
N GLU A 14 27.14 15.99 26.45
CA GLU A 14 27.24 16.68 27.74
C GLU A 14 28.26 17.80 27.62
N VAL A 15 27.83 19.03 27.87
CA VAL A 15 28.66 20.24 27.93
C VAL A 15 28.73 20.76 29.36
N ASP A 16 29.83 21.39 29.73
CA ASP A 16 29.97 22.03 31.02
C ASP A 16 29.46 23.48 31.05
N GLU A 17 29.60 24.13 32.22
CA GLU A 17 29.19 25.52 32.45
C GLU A 17 29.94 26.55 31.56
N HIS A 18 31.03 26.14 30.92
CA HIS A 18 31.81 26.95 29.98
C HIS A 18 31.60 26.53 28.52
N GLY A 19 30.68 25.59 28.25
CA GLY A 19 30.38 25.10 26.91
C GLY A 19 31.41 24.11 26.36
N VAL A 20 32.29 23.55 27.21
CA VAL A 20 33.26 22.53 26.81
C VAL A 20 32.59 21.16 26.81
N VAL A 21 32.70 20.43 25.70
CA VAL A 21 32.16 19.08 25.55
C VAL A 21 32.91 18.12 26.46
N ARG A 22 32.21 17.56 27.47
CA ARG A 22 32.71 16.53 28.40
C ARG A 22 32.45 15.12 27.88
N LYS A 23 31.36 14.94 27.13
CA LYS A 23 31.00 13.69 26.48
C LYS A 23 30.53 13.98 25.06
N GLN A 24 31.22 13.40 24.09
CA GLN A 24 30.85 13.53 22.70
C GLN A 24 29.48 12.88 22.48
N GLY A 25 28.53 13.65 21.93
CA GLY A 25 27.23 13.11 21.54
C GLY A 25 27.33 12.18 20.33
N GLN A 26 26.22 11.53 20.01
CA GLN A 26 26.07 10.69 18.82
C GLN A 26 25.07 11.31 17.84
N ASP A 27 25.37 11.18 16.55
CA ASP A 27 24.49 11.62 15.48
C ASP A 27 23.47 10.53 15.16
N TYR A 28 22.20 10.83 15.37
CA TYR A 28 21.08 9.98 15.00
C TYR A 28 20.34 10.56 13.81
N TYR A 29 19.97 9.71 12.86
CA TYR A 29 19.22 10.11 11.67
C TYR A 29 17.85 9.46 11.66
N LEU A 30 16.85 10.19 11.17
CA LEU A 30 15.58 9.58 10.80
C LEU A 30 15.82 8.59 9.65
N LYS A 31 15.29 7.37 9.78
CA LYS A 31 15.48 6.33 8.77
C LYS A 31 14.84 6.75 7.44
N PRO A 32 15.59 6.74 6.32
CA PRO A 32 15.03 7.02 4.99
C PRO A 32 14.46 5.78 4.29
N MET A 33 14.70 4.59 4.87
CA MET A 33 14.30 3.27 4.40
C MET A 33 14.36 2.25 5.53
N ASN A 34 13.69 1.10 5.36
CA ASN A 34 13.64 0.05 6.38
C ASN A 34 14.72 -1.05 6.19
N CYS A 35 15.27 -1.19 4.98
CA CYS A 35 16.17 -2.30 4.59
C CYS A 35 17.31 -2.57 5.59
N PRO A 36 18.10 -1.57 6.05
CA PRO A 36 19.17 -1.79 7.01
C PRO A 36 18.70 -2.43 8.32
N PHE A 37 17.50 -2.08 8.79
CA PHE A 37 16.94 -2.60 10.03
C PHE A 37 16.49 -4.05 9.88
N HIS A 38 15.87 -4.40 8.74
CA HIS A 38 15.49 -5.79 8.44
C HIS A 38 16.72 -6.68 8.28
N ILE A 39 17.82 -6.16 7.73
CA ILE A 39 19.09 -6.87 7.66
C ILE A 39 19.67 -7.14 9.07
N LEU A 40 19.57 -6.18 9.99
CA LEU A 40 20.00 -6.40 11.38
C LEU A 40 19.15 -7.49 12.06
N ILE A 41 17.84 -7.55 11.78
CA ILE A 41 16.96 -8.63 12.26
C ILE A 41 17.37 -9.97 11.63
N TYR A 42 17.67 -10.00 10.34
CA TYR A 42 18.17 -11.20 9.67
C TYR A 42 19.43 -11.72 10.36
N LYS A 43 20.40 -10.81 10.59
CA LYS A 43 21.72 -11.08 11.17
C LYS A 43 21.68 -11.48 12.64
N ALA A 44 20.62 -11.16 13.37
CA ALA A 44 20.48 -11.48 14.78
C ALA A 44 20.47 -12.99 15.09
N GLN A 45 20.22 -13.84 14.09
CA GLN A 45 20.22 -15.30 14.22
C GLN A 45 20.93 -15.94 13.02
N ALA A 46 21.65 -17.04 13.28
CA ALA A 46 22.19 -17.85 12.19
C ALA A 46 21.06 -18.44 11.35
N ARG A 47 21.25 -18.47 10.02
CA ARG A 47 20.26 -18.97 9.05
C ARG A 47 20.78 -20.19 8.31
N SER A 48 19.89 -21.13 8.03
CA SER A 48 20.07 -22.27 7.11
C SER A 48 19.33 -21.99 5.81
N TYR A 49 19.72 -22.67 4.71
CA TYR A 49 18.95 -22.68 3.47
C TYR A 49 17.49 -23.11 3.68
N ARG A 50 17.20 -23.90 4.72
CA ARG A 50 15.84 -24.32 5.11
C ARG A 50 14.99 -23.19 5.70
N ASP A 51 15.63 -22.13 6.18
CA ASP A 51 14.93 -20.95 6.69
C ASP A 51 14.56 -19.97 5.57
N LEU A 52 15.07 -20.20 4.35
CA LEU A 52 14.78 -19.40 3.17
C LEU A 52 13.72 -20.09 2.30
N PRO A 53 12.82 -19.34 1.63
CA PRO A 53 12.74 -17.87 1.59
C PRO A 53 12.20 -17.26 2.89
N LEU A 54 12.94 -16.30 3.47
CA LEU A 54 12.52 -15.53 4.64
C LEU A 54 11.93 -14.21 4.19
N ARG A 55 10.68 -13.91 4.55
CA ARG A 55 9.96 -12.71 4.11
C ARG A 55 9.68 -11.82 5.31
N MET A 56 10.34 -10.67 5.39
CA MET A 56 10.07 -9.67 6.42
C MET A 56 9.16 -8.59 5.85
N PHE A 57 8.18 -8.14 6.65
CA PHE A 57 7.22 -7.12 6.28
C PHE A 57 7.04 -6.13 7.43
N GLU A 58 6.98 -4.84 7.12
CA GLU A 58 6.74 -3.76 8.06
C GLU A 58 5.93 -2.65 7.38
N PHE A 59 4.89 -2.14 8.04
CA PHE A 59 4.40 -0.80 7.75
C PHE A 59 5.38 0.23 8.33
N GLY A 60 6.50 0.42 7.63
CA GLY A 60 7.64 1.18 8.14
C GLY A 60 7.51 2.66 7.83
N SER A 61 7.41 3.49 8.87
CA SER A 61 7.45 4.94 8.73
C SER A 61 8.88 5.41 8.45
N VAL A 62 9.07 6.11 7.34
CA VAL A 62 10.36 6.61 6.87
C VAL A 62 10.27 8.09 6.54
N TYR A 63 11.43 8.74 6.54
CA TYR A 63 11.54 10.18 6.32
C TYR A 63 12.56 10.51 5.25
N ARG A 64 12.15 11.27 4.25
CA ARG A 64 13.00 11.76 3.17
C ARG A 64 12.95 13.29 3.15
N TYR A 65 14.11 13.92 3.10
CA TYR A 65 14.22 15.37 3.11
C TYR A 65 13.97 15.95 1.72
N GLU A 66 12.74 15.78 1.22
CA GLU A 66 12.29 16.34 -0.04
C GLU A 66 12.36 17.88 0.00
N LYS A 67 12.82 18.48 -1.10
CA LYS A 67 12.88 19.94 -1.26
C LYS A 67 11.47 20.51 -1.07
N SER A 68 11.34 21.63 -0.35
CA SER A 68 10.03 22.23 -0.05
C SER A 68 9.21 22.51 -1.30
N GLY A 69 9.86 22.91 -2.41
CA GLY A 69 9.20 23.20 -3.68
C GLY A 69 8.64 21.99 -4.45
N VAL A 70 8.91 20.75 -4.02
CA VAL A 70 8.38 19.53 -4.68
C VAL A 70 7.36 18.77 -3.83
N VAL A 71 7.15 19.17 -2.57
CA VAL A 71 6.12 18.55 -1.71
C VAL A 71 4.73 18.90 -2.27
N HIS A 72 3.86 17.89 -2.41
CA HIS A 72 2.54 18.07 -3.00
C HIS A 72 1.53 17.08 -2.42
N GLY A 73 0.54 17.61 -1.68
CA GLY A 73 -0.57 16.83 -1.11
C GLY A 73 -0.09 15.53 -0.44
N LEU A 74 -0.69 14.41 -0.87
CA LEU A 74 -0.29 13.06 -0.46
C LEU A 74 0.60 12.34 -1.49
N THR A 75 0.78 12.90 -2.69
CA THR A 75 1.56 12.25 -3.76
C THR A 75 3.07 12.40 -3.55
N ARG A 76 3.51 13.44 -2.85
CA ARG A 76 4.93 13.67 -2.53
C ARG A 76 5.08 14.33 -1.16
N VAL A 77 5.51 13.55 -0.17
CA VAL A 77 5.58 13.93 1.25
C VAL A 77 6.97 13.68 1.83
N ARG A 78 7.26 14.29 3.00
CA ARG A 78 8.54 14.10 3.71
C ARG A 78 8.52 12.94 4.70
N GLY A 79 7.38 12.68 5.33
CA GLY A 79 7.15 11.51 6.17
C GLY A 79 6.11 10.63 5.50
N MET A 80 6.41 9.35 5.38
CA MET A 80 5.55 8.39 4.70
C MET A 80 5.62 7.03 5.36
N THR A 81 4.54 6.25 5.28
CA THR A 81 4.54 4.85 5.70
C THR A 81 4.51 3.96 4.48
N GLN A 82 5.50 3.08 4.37
CA GLN A 82 5.60 2.13 3.27
C GLN A 82 5.18 0.75 3.75
N ASP A 83 4.49 0.00 2.89
CA ASP A 83 4.18 -1.42 3.08
C ASP A 83 5.40 -2.29 2.70
N ASP A 84 6.53 -1.95 3.29
CA ASP A 84 7.85 -2.37 2.85
C ASP A 84 8.11 -3.83 3.25
N ALA A 85 8.67 -4.60 2.33
CA ALA A 85 9.09 -5.97 2.59
C ALA A 85 10.46 -6.27 1.98
N HIS A 86 11.25 -7.00 2.76
CA HIS A 86 12.56 -7.49 2.38
C HIS A 86 12.58 -9.00 2.46
N LEU A 87 12.76 -9.64 1.31
CA LEU A 87 12.79 -11.08 1.20
C LEU A 87 14.24 -11.52 1.03
N PHE A 88 14.66 -12.48 1.84
CA PHE A 88 15.97 -13.10 1.74
C PHE A 88 15.76 -14.47 1.12
N VAL A 89 16.35 -14.67 -0.07
CA VAL A 89 16.15 -15.88 -0.87
C VAL A 89 17.47 -16.48 -1.31
N THR A 90 17.45 -17.76 -1.65
CA THR A 90 18.58 -18.40 -2.33
C THR A 90 18.65 -17.90 -3.77
N LEU A 91 19.80 -18.08 -4.43
CA LEU A 91 19.93 -17.69 -5.84
C LEU A 91 19.09 -18.61 -6.74
N GLU A 92 18.90 -19.85 -6.31
CA GLU A 92 18.11 -20.87 -6.97
C GLU A 92 16.60 -20.60 -6.90
N ASP A 93 16.11 -20.07 -5.78
CA ASP A 93 14.68 -19.75 -5.56
C ASP A 93 14.30 -18.32 -6.01
N MET A 94 15.26 -17.52 -6.46
CA MET A 94 15.04 -16.12 -6.83
C MET A 94 13.96 -15.94 -7.90
N GLU A 95 13.98 -16.74 -8.97
CA GLU A 95 13.01 -16.63 -10.06
C GLU A 95 11.58 -16.94 -9.60
N SER A 96 11.39 -18.03 -8.85
CA SER A 96 10.08 -18.45 -8.37
C SER A 96 9.49 -17.45 -7.36
N GLU A 97 10.34 -16.86 -6.51
CA GLU A 97 9.90 -15.81 -5.60
C GLU A 97 9.47 -14.54 -6.36
N LEU A 98 10.23 -14.11 -7.37
CA LEU A 98 9.88 -12.95 -8.19
C LEU A 98 8.53 -13.16 -8.92
N GLN A 99 8.28 -14.35 -9.47
CA GLN A 99 6.98 -14.69 -10.09
C GLN A 99 5.84 -14.60 -9.08
N SER A 100 6.04 -15.17 -7.88
CA SER A 100 5.05 -15.14 -6.80
C SER A 100 4.73 -13.70 -6.37
N VAL A 101 5.78 -12.88 -6.17
CA VAL A 101 5.65 -11.47 -5.77
C VAL A 101 4.96 -10.66 -6.86
N LEU A 102 5.34 -10.80 -8.12
CA LEU A 102 4.71 -10.07 -9.22
C LEU A 102 3.21 -10.43 -9.33
N LYS A 103 2.87 -11.72 -9.27
CA LYS A 103 1.47 -12.16 -9.26
C LYS A 103 0.71 -11.52 -8.10
N PHE A 104 1.29 -11.54 -6.90
CA PHE A 104 0.67 -10.98 -5.71
C PHE A 104 0.42 -9.47 -5.83
N VAL A 105 1.38 -8.71 -6.38
CA VAL A 105 1.23 -7.28 -6.67
C VAL A 105 0.04 -7.05 -7.61
N LEU A 106 -0.02 -7.78 -8.71
CA LEU A 106 -1.07 -7.59 -9.72
C LEU A 106 -2.46 -7.93 -9.18
N ASP A 107 -2.60 -9.04 -8.45
CA ASP A 107 -3.87 -9.44 -7.84
C ASP A 107 -4.34 -8.43 -6.80
N LEU A 108 -3.43 -7.92 -5.97
CA LEU A 108 -3.74 -6.88 -5.00
C LEU A 108 -4.21 -5.60 -5.69
N LEU A 109 -3.50 -5.11 -6.71
CA LEU A 109 -3.89 -3.88 -7.40
C LEU A 109 -5.25 -4.02 -8.10
N ARG A 110 -5.59 -5.23 -8.61
CA ARG A 110 -6.92 -5.54 -9.16
C ARG A 110 -8.03 -5.45 -8.12
N ASP A 111 -7.78 -5.90 -6.89
CA ASP A 111 -8.74 -5.74 -5.79
C ASP A 111 -9.08 -4.26 -5.52
N TYR A 112 -8.14 -3.36 -5.79
CA TYR A 112 -8.31 -1.90 -5.70
C TYR A 112 -8.81 -1.24 -7.00
N GLY A 113 -9.31 -2.04 -7.96
CA GLY A 113 -9.92 -1.54 -9.20
C GLY A 113 -8.93 -1.12 -10.29
N LEU A 114 -7.62 -1.28 -10.08
CA LEU A 114 -6.62 -1.03 -11.10
C LEU A 114 -6.44 -2.30 -11.93
N THR A 115 -6.71 -2.25 -13.23
CA THR A 115 -6.64 -3.45 -14.09
C THR A 115 -5.81 -3.27 -15.35
N ASP A 116 -5.44 -2.04 -15.68
CA ASP A 116 -4.64 -1.70 -16.84
C ASP A 116 -3.17 -1.51 -16.42
N PHE A 117 -2.36 -2.54 -16.67
CA PHE A 117 -0.97 -2.61 -16.25
C PHE A 117 -0.02 -2.78 -17.42
N TYR A 118 1.17 -2.22 -17.25
CA TYR A 118 2.36 -2.64 -17.99
C TYR A 118 3.57 -2.63 -17.04
N LEU A 119 4.66 -3.26 -17.46
CA LEU A 119 5.87 -3.38 -16.67
C LEU A 119 6.98 -2.54 -17.29
N GLU A 120 7.78 -1.92 -16.43
CA GLU A 120 9.04 -1.30 -16.83
C GLU A 120 10.21 -2.07 -16.23
N LEU A 121 11.14 -2.50 -17.08
CA LEU A 121 12.41 -3.11 -16.67
C LEU A 121 13.48 -2.03 -16.66
N SER A 122 13.87 -1.59 -15.46
CA SER A 122 14.94 -0.63 -15.33
C SER A 122 16.29 -1.32 -15.18
N THR A 123 17.20 -0.99 -16.09
CA THR A 123 18.55 -1.56 -16.17
C THR A 123 19.61 -0.51 -15.84
N ARG A 124 20.84 -0.96 -15.61
CA ARG A 124 21.98 -0.04 -15.40
C ARG A 124 22.45 0.59 -16.70
N ASP A 125 23.03 1.77 -16.57
CA ASP A 125 23.92 2.35 -17.57
C ASP A 125 25.35 1.94 -17.23
N LYS A 126 26.02 1.20 -18.13
CA LYS A 126 27.34 0.59 -17.85
C LYS A 126 28.43 1.63 -17.65
N ASP A 127 28.26 2.84 -18.21
CA ASP A 127 29.26 3.91 -18.13
C ASP A 127 29.07 4.80 -16.89
N ASN A 128 28.12 4.48 -16.01
CA ASN A 128 27.79 5.29 -14.85
C ASN A 128 28.32 4.69 -13.55
N GLU A 129 29.29 5.37 -12.92
CA GLU A 129 29.94 4.97 -11.68
C GLU A 129 28.99 4.81 -10.47
N LYS A 130 27.74 5.29 -10.58
CA LYS A 130 26.76 5.10 -9.51
C LYS A 130 26.44 3.62 -9.27
N PHE A 131 26.49 2.77 -10.29
CA PHE A 131 26.10 1.37 -10.17
C PHE A 131 27.21 0.52 -9.57
N VAL A 132 26.88 -0.28 -8.56
CA VAL A 132 27.84 -1.10 -7.80
C VAL A 132 27.53 -2.58 -7.92
N GLY A 133 28.52 -3.43 -7.66
CA GLY A 133 28.38 -4.89 -7.68
C GLY A 133 29.00 -5.55 -8.92
N ASN A 134 28.94 -6.88 -8.97
CA ASN A 134 29.53 -7.69 -10.03
C ASN A 134 28.68 -7.69 -11.31
N ASP A 135 29.33 -7.51 -12.47
CA ASP A 135 28.70 -7.57 -13.80
C ASP A 135 27.91 -8.85 -14.05
N GLU A 136 28.44 -10.01 -13.68
CA GLU A 136 27.77 -11.30 -13.88
C GLU A 136 26.46 -11.39 -13.08
N LEU A 137 26.46 -10.83 -11.86
CA LEU A 137 25.26 -10.79 -11.03
C LEU A 137 24.22 -9.83 -11.61
N TRP A 138 24.66 -8.69 -12.13
CA TRP A 138 23.79 -7.73 -12.81
C TRP A 138 23.11 -8.32 -14.03
N ASP A 139 23.89 -9.00 -14.88
CA ASP A 139 23.37 -9.61 -16.11
C ASP A 139 22.37 -10.73 -15.74
N LYS A 140 22.74 -11.63 -14.81
CA LYS A 140 21.83 -12.67 -14.30
C LYS A 140 20.54 -12.12 -13.68
N ALA A 141 20.65 -11.08 -12.87
CA ALA A 141 19.50 -10.43 -12.23
C ALA A 141 18.57 -9.79 -13.27
N THR A 142 19.15 -9.12 -14.27
CA THR A 142 18.40 -8.46 -15.35
C THR A 142 17.69 -9.49 -16.22
N GLU A 143 18.38 -10.58 -16.60
CA GLU A 143 17.79 -11.68 -17.36
C GLU A 143 16.64 -12.37 -16.60
N THR A 144 16.83 -12.61 -15.29
CA THR A 144 15.79 -13.23 -14.46
C THR A 144 14.56 -12.33 -14.39
N LEU A 145 14.73 -11.03 -14.15
CA LEU A 145 13.62 -10.07 -14.15
C LEU A 145 12.93 -10.00 -15.53
N ALA A 146 13.69 -9.92 -16.61
CA ALA A 146 13.14 -9.87 -17.97
C ALA A 146 12.30 -11.13 -18.29
N LYS A 147 12.78 -12.31 -17.89
CA LYS A 147 12.05 -13.57 -18.03
C LYS A 147 10.75 -13.56 -17.22
N VAL A 148 10.82 -13.23 -15.93
CA VAL A 148 9.63 -13.15 -15.05
C VAL A 148 8.59 -12.15 -15.57
N ALA A 149 9.04 -11.00 -16.06
CA ALA A 149 8.17 -10.00 -16.65
C ALA A 149 7.51 -10.51 -17.94
N THR A 150 8.27 -11.15 -18.83
CA THR A 150 7.74 -11.71 -20.09
C THR A 150 6.73 -12.84 -19.82
N ASP A 151 7.04 -13.74 -18.87
CA ASP A 151 6.17 -14.85 -18.48
C ASP A 151 4.84 -14.38 -17.85
N SER A 152 4.81 -13.15 -17.32
CA SER A 152 3.57 -12.55 -16.80
C SER A 152 2.54 -12.23 -17.89
N GLY A 153 2.95 -12.17 -19.16
CA GLY A 153 2.11 -11.80 -20.30
C GLY A 153 1.80 -10.31 -20.41
N LEU A 154 2.37 -9.46 -19.54
CA LEU A 154 2.24 -8.01 -19.62
C LEU A 154 3.24 -7.40 -20.60
N GLU A 155 2.90 -6.25 -21.16
CA GLU A 155 3.85 -5.44 -21.95
C GLU A 155 5.05 -5.06 -21.06
N LEU A 156 6.26 -5.27 -21.60
CA LEU A 156 7.51 -4.94 -20.93
C LEU A 156 8.23 -3.81 -21.68
N VAL A 157 8.34 -2.66 -21.03
CA VAL A 157 8.98 -1.46 -21.57
C VAL A 157 10.39 -1.31 -20.96
N PRO A 158 11.44 -1.05 -21.78
CA PRO A 158 12.78 -0.82 -21.25
C PRO A 158 12.91 0.58 -20.62
N ASP A 159 13.56 0.66 -19.46
CA ASP A 159 13.88 1.90 -18.73
C ASP A 159 15.40 1.98 -18.44
N PRO A 160 16.24 2.23 -19.46
CA PRO A 160 17.69 2.22 -19.31
C PRO A 160 18.17 3.34 -18.38
N GLY A 161 18.99 2.99 -17.39
CA GLY A 161 19.55 3.92 -16.39
C GLY A 161 18.65 4.19 -15.18
N GLY A 162 17.41 3.70 -15.19
CA GLY A 162 16.42 3.85 -14.11
C GLY A 162 16.57 2.85 -12.95
N ALA A 163 17.50 1.89 -13.05
CA ALA A 163 17.78 0.92 -11.99
C ALA A 163 18.22 1.61 -10.69
N ALA A 164 18.02 0.90 -9.57
CA ALA A 164 18.69 1.28 -8.33
C ALA A 164 20.19 1.09 -8.47
N PHE A 165 20.99 1.79 -7.68
CA PHE A 165 22.45 1.67 -7.79
C PHE A 165 22.98 0.27 -7.46
N TYR A 166 22.21 -0.54 -6.72
CA TYR A 166 22.59 -1.87 -6.24
C TYR A 166 21.99 -3.04 -7.04
N GLY A 167 21.12 -2.78 -8.01
CA GLY A 167 20.55 -3.84 -8.84
C GLY A 167 19.39 -3.39 -9.73
N PRO A 168 18.99 -4.26 -10.69
CA PRO A 168 17.90 -3.99 -11.60
C PRO A 168 16.55 -4.10 -10.88
N LYS A 169 15.51 -3.54 -11.50
CA LYS A 169 14.16 -3.57 -10.92
C LYS A 169 13.09 -3.70 -11.99
N ILE A 170 11.96 -4.31 -11.60
CA ILE A 170 10.71 -4.21 -12.33
C ILE A 170 9.79 -3.24 -11.58
N SER A 171 9.21 -2.31 -12.32
CA SER A 171 8.18 -1.41 -11.80
C SER A 171 6.84 -1.76 -12.43
N VAL A 172 5.79 -1.87 -11.61
CA VAL A 172 4.41 -2.05 -12.10
C VAL A 172 3.81 -0.68 -12.32
N GLN A 173 3.50 -0.38 -13.57
CA GLN A 173 2.85 0.84 -13.99
C GLN A 173 1.36 0.56 -14.15
N ALA A 174 0.50 1.40 -13.56
CA ALA A 174 -0.95 1.31 -13.70
C ALA A 174 -1.49 2.60 -14.32
N ARG A 175 -2.42 2.46 -15.28
CA ARG A 175 -3.18 3.60 -15.82
C ARG A 175 -4.44 3.82 -14.99
N ASP A 176 -4.66 5.07 -14.57
CA ASP A 176 -5.87 5.45 -13.85
C ASP A 176 -7.07 5.65 -14.79
N ALA A 177 -8.26 5.93 -14.22
CA ALA A 177 -9.51 6.05 -14.98
C ALA A 177 -9.54 7.19 -16.02
N ILE A 178 -8.58 8.13 -15.98
CA ILE A 178 -8.44 9.22 -16.95
C ILE A 178 -7.18 9.09 -17.82
N GLY A 179 -6.51 7.92 -17.77
CA GLY A 179 -5.40 7.57 -18.65
C GLY A 179 -4.02 8.05 -18.19
N ARG A 180 -3.86 8.55 -16.96
CA ARG A 180 -2.54 8.89 -16.42
C ARG A 180 -1.85 7.64 -15.90
N THR A 181 -0.54 7.55 -16.11
CA THR A 181 0.27 6.45 -15.61
C THR A 181 0.84 6.75 -14.23
N TRP A 182 0.72 5.78 -13.34
CA TRP A 182 1.33 5.79 -12.01
C TRP A 182 2.19 4.56 -11.80
N GLN A 183 3.44 4.77 -11.38
CA GLN A 183 4.26 3.69 -10.83
C GLN A 183 3.70 3.28 -9.47
N MET A 184 3.06 2.11 -9.39
CA MET A 184 2.36 1.65 -8.19
C MET A 184 3.25 0.82 -7.28
N SER A 185 3.99 -0.11 -7.87
CA SER A 185 4.79 -1.09 -7.14
C SER A 185 6.18 -1.21 -7.76
N THR A 186 7.13 -1.70 -6.98
CA THR A 186 8.49 -1.95 -7.47
C THR A 186 9.06 -3.19 -6.79
N ILE A 187 9.66 -4.06 -7.60
CA ILE A 187 10.38 -5.26 -7.16
C ILE A 187 11.84 -5.05 -7.55
N GLN A 188 12.73 -4.94 -6.58
CA GLN A 188 14.14 -4.61 -6.77
C GLN A 188 15.00 -5.76 -6.27
N LEU A 189 15.96 -6.18 -7.08
CA LEU A 189 16.98 -7.14 -6.65
C LEU A 189 18.16 -6.38 -6.05
N ASP A 190 18.66 -6.85 -4.91
CA ASP A 190 19.81 -6.29 -4.22
C ASP A 190 20.79 -7.40 -3.80
N PHE A 191 21.98 -7.32 -4.39
CA PHE A 191 23.12 -8.19 -4.09
C PHE A 191 24.17 -7.45 -3.25
N ASN A 192 24.10 -6.13 -3.18
CA ASN A 192 25.08 -5.27 -2.55
C ASN A 192 24.86 -5.13 -1.05
N LEU A 193 23.63 -4.92 -0.57
CA LEU A 193 23.39 -4.84 0.87
C LEU A 193 23.72 -6.16 1.61
N PRO A 194 23.38 -7.35 1.08
CA PRO A 194 23.84 -8.60 1.66
C PRO A 194 25.37 -8.70 1.82
N GLU A 195 26.12 -8.22 0.83
CA GLU A 195 27.58 -8.16 0.87
C GLU A 195 28.09 -7.13 1.90
N ARG A 196 27.57 -5.89 1.86
CA ARG A 196 28.01 -4.80 2.75
C ARG A 196 27.73 -5.05 4.22
N PHE A 197 26.65 -5.76 4.54
CA PHE A 197 26.30 -6.15 5.91
C PHE A 197 26.91 -7.49 6.32
N ASP A 198 27.59 -8.18 5.41
CA ASP A 198 28.18 -9.50 5.61
C ASP A 198 27.17 -10.47 6.23
N ILE A 199 26.05 -10.65 5.54
CA ILE A 199 25.01 -11.63 5.92
C ILE A 199 25.10 -12.87 5.07
N GLU A 200 24.91 -14.03 5.71
CA GLU A 200 25.07 -15.34 5.08
C GLU A 200 24.00 -16.31 5.58
N TYR A 201 23.85 -17.42 4.88
CA TYR A 201 23.15 -18.62 5.33
C TYR A 201 24.04 -19.85 5.12
N THR A 202 23.79 -20.91 5.89
CA THR A 202 24.42 -22.22 5.67
C THR A 202 23.65 -22.98 4.59
N ALA A 203 24.29 -23.22 3.45
CA ALA A 203 23.74 -24.00 2.34
C ALA A 203 23.64 -25.50 2.65
N SER A 204 22.98 -26.26 1.77
CA SER A 204 22.77 -27.71 1.94
C SER A 204 24.07 -28.53 1.95
N ASP A 205 25.13 -28.00 1.34
CA ASP A 205 26.48 -28.56 1.31
C ASP A 205 27.34 -28.11 2.52
N GLY A 206 26.75 -27.36 3.46
CA GLY A 206 27.43 -26.83 4.64
C GLY A 206 28.25 -25.55 4.39
N GLN A 207 28.37 -25.09 3.14
CA GLN A 207 29.09 -23.86 2.83
C GLN A 207 28.28 -22.62 3.23
N LYS A 208 28.98 -21.54 3.55
CA LYS A 208 28.35 -20.24 3.74
C LYS A 208 28.11 -19.58 2.39
N LYS A 209 26.86 -19.19 2.14
CA LYS A 209 26.45 -18.47 0.93
C LYS A 209 25.73 -17.19 1.32
N ARG A 210 25.81 -16.18 0.46
CA ARG A 210 25.07 -14.92 0.64
C ARG A 210 23.65 -15.08 0.08
N PRO A 211 22.60 -14.64 0.78
CA PRO A 211 21.26 -14.58 0.24
C PRO A 211 21.15 -13.45 -0.80
N VAL A 212 20.21 -13.57 -1.73
CA VAL A 212 19.73 -12.45 -2.54
C VAL A 212 18.65 -11.72 -1.74
N MET A 213 18.70 -10.40 -1.71
CA MET A 213 17.64 -9.60 -1.09
C MET A 213 16.70 -9.06 -2.17
N ILE A 214 15.40 -9.28 -2.02
CA ILE A 214 14.36 -8.69 -2.87
C ILE A 214 13.66 -7.63 -2.04
N HIS A 215 13.71 -6.38 -2.49
CA HIS A 215 12.89 -5.31 -1.95
C HIS A 215 11.57 -5.27 -2.69
N ARG A 216 10.46 -5.19 -1.96
CA ARG A 216 9.16 -4.92 -2.55
C ARG A 216 8.33 -3.98 -1.70
N ALA A 217 7.59 -3.11 -2.37
CA ALA A 217 6.47 -2.37 -1.80
C ALA A 217 5.29 -2.56 -2.77
N LEU A 218 4.13 -3.00 -2.28
CA LEU A 218 2.96 -3.27 -3.12
C LEU A 218 2.23 -1.97 -3.46
N PHE A 219 2.01 -1.13 -2.45
CA PHE A 219 1.35 0.17 -2.59
C PHE A 219 2.34 1.31 -2.83
N GLY A 220 3.61 1.09 -2.47
CA GLY A 220 4.62 2.14 -2.40
C GLY A 220 4.58 2.82 -1.04
N SER A 221 4.00 4.01 -0.95
CA SER A 221 3.61 4.60 0.33
C SER A 221 2.10 4.66 0.44
N ILE A 222 1.57 4.46 1.65
CA ILE A 222 0.14 4.49 1.91
C ILE A 222 -0.45 5.85 1.52
N GLU A 223 0.26 6.94 1.81
CA GLU A 223 -0.16 8.30 1.45
C GLU A 223 -0.34 8.44 -0.07
N ARG A 224 0.68 8.06 -0.85
CA ARG A 224 0.64 8.18 -2.31
C ARG A 224 -0.40 7.23 -2.89
N PHE A 225 -0.53 6.03 -2.35
CA PHE A 225 -1.53 5.06 -2.78
C PHE A 225 -2.95 5.60 -2.64
N PHE A 226 -3.30 6.15 -1.46
CA PHE A 226 -4.60 6.78 -1.26
C PHE A 226 -4.79 8.03 -2.14
N ALA A 227 -3.74 8.80 -2.43
CA ALA A 227 -3.82 9.91 -3.37
C ALA A 227 -4.27 9.42 -4.75
N VAL A 228 -3.60 8.40 -5.27
CA VAL A 228 -3.92 7.79 -6.58
C VAL A 228 -5.32 7.19 -6.57
N LEU A 229 -5.69 6.43 -5.54
CA LEU A 229 -7.04 5.84 -5.45
C LEU A 229 -8.14 6.89 -5.36
N THR A 230 -7.91 7.98 -4.62
CA THR A 230 -8.88 9.08 -4.51
C THR A 230 -9.15 9.68 -5.90
N GLU A 231 -8.12 9.89 -6.69
CA GLU A 231 -8.26 10.40 -8.05
C GLU A 231 -8.85 9.35 -9.00
N HIS A 232 -8.40 8.10 -8.93
CA HIS A 232 -8.90 6.98 -9.74
C HIS A 232 -10.42 6.79 -9.58
N TYR A 233 -10.91 6.80 -8.34
CA TYR A 233 -12.34 6.69 -8.06
C TYR A 233 -13.09 8.03 -8.14
N ALA A 234 -12.39 9.14 -8.40
CA ALA A 234 -12.91 10.48 -8.22
C ALA A 234 -13.63 10.64 -6.87
N GLY A 235 -13.11 10.03 -5.79
CA GLY A 235 -13.70 9.98 -4.45
C GLY A 235 -14.91 9.03 -4.25
N HIS A 236 -15.39 8.36 -5.30
CA HIS A 236 -16.45 7.34 -5.20
C HIS A 236 -15.86 5.97 -4.84
N PHE A 237 -15.27 5.85 -3.65
CA PHE A 237 -14.65 4.60 -3.22
C PHE A 237 -15.66 3.43 -3.21
N PRO A 238 -15.24 2.20 -3.57
CA PRO A 238 -16.08 1.03 -3.42
C PRO A 238 -16.46 0.83 -1.93
N PRO A 239 -17.59 0.18 -1.63
CA PRO A 239 -18.08 0.04 -0.26
C PRO A 239 -17.02 -0.44 0.73
N TRP A 240 -16.20 -1.42 0.36
CA TRP A 240 -15.18 -1.95 1.25
C TRP A 240 -14.11 -0.91 1.67
N LEU A 241 -13.87 0.12 0.85
CA LEU A 241 -12.94 1.23 1.12
C LEU A 241 -13.60 2.51 1.64
N ALA A 242 -14.91 2.67 1.46
CA ALA A 242 -15.59 3.90 1.81
C ALA A 242 -15.51 4.18 3.34
N PRO A 243 -15.12 5.40 3.78
CA PRO A 243 -14.99 5.71 5.20
C PRO A 243 -16.31 5.54 5.95
N VAL A 244 -17.41 6.00 5.35
CA VAL A 244 -18.78 5.63 5.74
C VAL A 244 -19.36 4.78 4.62
N GLN A 245 -19.80 3.57 4.95
CA GLN A 245 -20.35 2.61 3.99
C GLN A 245 -21.86 2.78 3.85
N VAL A 246 -22.54 3.03 4.96
CA VAL A 246 -24.00 3.12 5.04
C VAL A 246 -24.40 4.34 5.84
N MET A 247 -25.35 5.13 5.34
CA MET A 247 -25.97 6.23 6.06
C MET A 247 -27.48 6.00 6.21
N GLY A 248 -27.95 5.87 7.45
CA GLY A 248 -29.37 5.84 7.78
C GLY A 248 -29.96 7.25 7.76
N ILE A 249 -31.07 7.43 7.04
CA ILE A 249 -31.83 8.68 6.96
C ILE A 249 -33.29 8.37 7.33
N PRO A 250 -33.74 8.65 8.56
CA PRO A 250 -35.15 8.46 8.91
C PRO A 250 -36.03 9.48 8.18
N VAL A 251 -37.21 9.06 7.72
CA VAL A 251 -38.16 9.96 7.04
C VAL A 251 -38.68 11.05 7.99
N ALA A 252 -38.82 10.72 9.26
CA ALA A 252 -39.19 11.59 10.38
C ALA A 252 -38.55 11.08 11.68
N ASP A 253 -38.43 11.94 12.69
CA ASP A 253 -37.71 11.63 13.94
C ASP A 253 -38.29 10.41 14.69
N GLU A 254 -39.59 10.17 14.55
CA GLU A 254 -40.26 9.00 15.13
C GLU A 254 -39.72 7.65 14.61
N PHE A 255 -39.13 7.63 13.41
CA PHE A 255 -38.54 6.43 12.81
C PHE A 255 -37.05 6.26 13.14
N ALA A 256 -36.42 7.23 13.81
CA ALA A 256 -35.02 7.16 14.21
C ALA A 256 -34.69 5.94 15.08
N PRO A 257 -35.52 5.52 16.07
CA PRO A 257 -35.24 4.31 16.85
C PRO A 257 -35.24 3.03 16.01
N TYR A 258 -36.18 2.92 15.05
CA TYR A 258 -36.24 1.77 14.14
C TYR A 258 -34.97 1.70 13.29
N LEU A 259 -34.63 2.79 12.60
CA LEU A 259 -33.46 2.81 11.74
C LEU A 259 -32.16 2.64 12.53
N SER A 260 -32.06 3.19 13.74
CA SER A 260 -30.92 2.97 14.64
C SER A 260 -30.72 1.49 14.97
N SER A 261 -31.82 0.72 15.13
CA SER A 261 -31.73 -0.73 15.35
C SER A 261 -31.17 -1.48 14.14
N VAL A 262 -31.52 -1.05 12.91
CA VAL A 262 -30.97 -1.61 11.66
C VAL A 262 -29.49 -1.27 11.52
N ILE A 263 -29.11 -0.02 11.78
CA ILE A 263 -27.70 0.41 11.78
C ILE A 263 -26.89 -0.36 12.83
N ALA A 264 -27.46 -0.63 14.01
CA ALA A 264 -26.79 -1.44 15.03
C ALA A 264 -26.54 -2.89 14.56
N LYS A 265 -27.49 -3.51 13.86
CA LYS A 265 -27.28 -4.84 13.24
C LYS A 265 -26.14 -4.80 12.22
N LEU A 266 -26.10 -3.80 11.33
CA LEU A 266 -24.99 -3.63 10.38
C LEU A 266 -23.63 -3.49 11.09
N LYS A 267 -23.56 -2.69 12.17
CA LYS A 267 -22.33 -2.54 12.96
C LYS A 267 -21.87 -3.85 13.61
N GLN A 268 -22.79 -4.74 14.01
CA GLN A 268 -22.43 -6.07 14.54
C GLN A 268 -21.70 -6.93 13.50
N HIS A 269 -21.90 -6.67 12.20
CA HIS A 269 -21.16 -7.31 11.11
C HIS A 269 -19.90 -6.54 10.69
N GLY A 270 -19.47 -5.53 11.44
CA GLY A 270 -18.29 -4.72 11.11
C GLY A 270 -18.51 -3.68 10.02
N VAL A 271 -19.75 -3.43 9.61
CA VAL A 271 -20.09 -2.38 8.63
C VAL A 271 -19.94 -1.00 9.28
N ARG A 272 -19.22 -0.10 8.61
CA ARG A 272 -19.07 1.32 8.99
C ARG A 272 -20.34 2.08 8.62
N ALA A 273 -21.35 1.95 9.47
CA ALA A 273 -22.66 2.53 9.27
C ALA A 273 -22.92 3.70 10.24
N GLU A 274 -23.59 4.75 9.78
CA GLU A 274 -23.98 5.92 10.57
C GLU A 274 -25.47 6.23 10.37
N ILE A 275 -26.01 7.12 11.19
CA ILE A 275 -27.39 7.61 11.09
C ILE A 275 -27.42 9.13 11.22
N ASP A 276 -28.12 9.80 10.31
CA ASP A 276 -28.32 11.25 10.33
C ASP A 276 -29.56 11.62 11.14
N LEU A 277 -29.33 12.03 12.38
CA LEU A 277 -30.34 12.53 13.33
C LEU A 277 -30.47 14.06 13.33
N GLY A 278 -29.92 14.77 12.33
CA GLY A 278 -30.01 16.22 12.26
C GLY A 278 -31.41 16.74 11.92
N ASP A 279 -31.66 18.03 12.13
CA ASP A 279 -32.98 18.65 11.90
C ASP A 279 -33.25 19.01 10.43
N ASP A 280 -32.33 18.67 9.52
CA ASP A 280 -32.46 18.97 8.10
C ASP A 280 -33.60 18.16 7.45
N ARG A 281 -34.30 18.77 6.49
CA ARG A 281 -35.31 18.06 5.68
C ARG A 281 -34.67 16.84 4.99
N MET A 282 -35.40 15.72 4.92
CA MET A 282 -34.92 14.46 4.31
C MET A 282 -34.23 14.65 2.95
N GLN A 283 -34.81 15.45 2.05
CA GLN A 283 -34.21 15.71 0.73
C GLN A 283 -32.85 16.44 0.80
N LYS A 284 -32.65 17.29 1.81
CA LYS A 284 -31.37 17.95 2.08
C LYS A 284 -30.36 16.93 2.63
N LYS A 285 -30.77 16.06 3.57
CA LYS A 285 -29.92 14.96 4.07
C LYS A 285 -29.46 14.05 2.93
N ILE A 286 -30.39 13.54 2.12
CA ILE A 286 -30.09 12.70 0.96
C ILE A 286 -29.07 13.36 0.04
N ARG A 287 -29.31 14.62 -0.33
CA ARG A 287 -28.39 15.36 -1.21
C ARG A 287 -27.01 15.53 -0.58
N ASN A 288 -26.92 15.82 0.71
CA ASN A 288 -25.63 15.97 1.39
C ASN A 288 -24.86 14.64 1.38
N HIS A 289 -25.49 13.54 1.76
CA HIS A 289 -24.87 12.21 1.78
C HIS A 289 -24.54 11.66 0.38
N THR A 290 -25.29 12.06 -0.65
CA THR A 290 -24.93 11.80 -2.05
C THR A 290 -23.68 12.58 -2.44
N LYS A 291 -23.54 13.86 -2.01
CA LYS A 291 -22.33 14.66 -2.26
C LYS A 291 -21.11 14.13 -1.51
N ASP A 292 -21.32 13.56 -0.33
CA ASP A 292 -20.28 12.87 0.45
C ASP A 292 -19.93 11.49 -0.11
N LYS A 293 -20.64 11.06 -1.18
CA LYS A 293 -20.38 9.83 -1.93
C LYS A 293 -20.49 8.59 -1.03
N ILE A 294 -21.43 8.56 -0.10
CA ILE A 294 -21.70 7.36 0.70
C ILE A 294 -22.32 6.28 -0.21
N PRO A 295 -21.81 5.03 -0.21
CA PRO A 295 -22.30 3.98 -1.13
C PRO A 295 -23.78 3.66 -0.96
N PHE A 296 -24.22 3.48 0.28
CA PHE A 296 -25.59 3.11 0.59
C PHE A 296 -26.24 4.16 1.48
N GLN A 297 -27.37 4.71 1.04
CA GLN A 297 -28.27 5.46 1.92
C GLN A 297 -29.48 4.59 2.21
N LEU A 298 -29.71 4.28 3.49
CA LEU A 298 -30.87 3.53 3.95
C LEU A 298 -31.92 4.50 4.47
N ILE A 299 -33.10 4.46 3.89
CA ILE A 299 -34.23 5.32 4.23
C ILE A 299 -35.33 4.43 4.85
N ALA A 300 -35.95 4.90 5.93
CA ALA A 300 -37.07 4.19 6.53
C ALA A 300 -38.15 5.17 7.02
N GLY A 301 -39.40 4.90 6.64
CA GLY A 301 -40.61 5.53 7.15
C GLY A 301 -41.55 4.55 7.85
N GLY A 302 -42.81 4.94 7.99
CA GLY A 302 -43.83 4.14 8.69
C GLY A 302 -44.13 2.81 8.00
N ASP A 303 -44.28 2.82 6.68
CA ASP A 303 -44.52 1.59 5.91
C ASP A 303 -43.35 0.61 6.09
N ASP A 304 -42.11 1.12 5.97
CA ASP A 304 -40.89 0.33 6.15
C ASP A 304 -40.78 -0.28 7.55
N GLN A 305 -41.10 0.50 8.59
CA GLN A 305 -41.11 0.00 9.97
C GLN A 305 -42.18 -1.09 10.16
N ALA A 306 -43.37 -0.90 9.59
CA ALA A 306 -44.46 -1.87 9.68
C ALA A 306 -44.13 -3.20 8.98
N SER A 307 -43.38 -3.16 7.87
CA SER A 307 -42.95 -4.35 7.13
C SER A 307 -41.57 -4.89 7.50
N ASN A 308 -40.88 -4.30 8.50
CA ASN A 308 -39.48 -4.62 8.83
C ASN A 308 -38.57 -4.59 7.58
N SER A 309 -38.69 -3.52 6.80
CA SER A 309 -37.91 -3.23 5.59
C SER A 309 -37.17 -1.89 5.68
N VAL A 310 -36.33 -1.64 4.68
CA VAL A 310 -35.68 -0.35 4.42
C VAL A 310 -35.71 -0.09 2.91
N SER A 311 -35.57 1.17 2.54
CA SER A 311 -35.40 1.59 1.15
C SER A 311 -33.94 1.98 0.89
N PHE A 312 -33.33 1.40 -0.13
CA PHE A 312 -32.00 1.75 -0.60
C PHE A 312 -32.06 2.94 -1.54
N ARG A 313 -31.12 3.87 -1.37
CA ARG A 313 -30.76 4.83 -2.40
C ARG A 313 -29.27 4.74 -2.68
N TYR A 314 -28.93 4.46 -3.94
CA TYR A 314 -27.56 4.34 -4.43
C TYR A 314 -27.02 5.69 -4.90
N ARG A 315 -25.70 5.79 -5.05
CA ARG A 315 -25.01 7.01 -5.50
C ARG A 315 -25.42 7.46 -6.90
N ASN A 316 -25.74 6.52 -7.78
CA ASN A 316 -26.21 6.77 -9.14
C ASN A 316 -27.65 7.33 -9.18
N GLY A 317 -28.34 7.41 -8.02
CA GLY A 317 -29.71 7.89 -7.89
C GLY A 317 -30.77 6.81 -8.00
N GLU A 318 -30.39 5.56 -8.30
CA GLU A 318 -31.28 4.41 -8.26
C GLU A 318 -31.80 4.18 -6.84
N GLN A 319 -33.05 3.72 -6.76
CA GLN A 319 -33.74 3.51 -5.49
C GLN A 319 -34.51 2.20 -5.53
N VAL A 320 -34.32 1.37 -4.51
CA VAL A 320 -35.02 0.09 -4.32
C VAL A 320 -35.75 0.16 -2.99
N ASN A 321 -37.07 0.16 -3.03
CA ASN A 321 -37.90 0.33 -1.85
C ASN A 321 -38.28 -1.02 -1.24
N SER A 322 -38.65 -1.01 0.03
CA SER A 322 -39.26 -2.16 0.72
C SER A 322 -38.39 -3.43 0.70
N VAL A 323 -37.07 -3.27 0.87
CA VAL A 323 -36.13 -4.38 1.02
C VAL A 323 -36.13 -4.85 2.46
N ALA A 324 -36.41 -6.13 2.71
CA ALA A 324 -36.40 -6.67 4.06
C ALA A 324 -35.04 -6.40 4.74
N VAL A 325 -35.05 -6.09 6.05
CA VAL A 325 -33.82 -5.71 6.77
C VAL A 325 -32.71 -6.75 6.64
N ASP A 326 -33.04 -8.03 6.70
CA ASP A 326 -32.06 -9.11 6.62
C ASP A 326 -31.45 -9.22 5.20
N ASP A 327 -32.27 -9.01 4.16
CA ASP A 327 -31.80 -8.96 2.77
C ASP A 327 -30.92 -7.72 2.52
N ALA A 328 -31.29 -6.58 3.10
CA ALA A 328 -30.50 -5.36 3.01
C ALA A 328 -29.10 -5.55 3.62
N ILE A 329 -29.01 -6.19 4.78
CA ILE A 329 -27.73 -6.53 5.42
C ILE A 329 -26.93 -7.48 4.52
N ALA A 330 -27.54 -8.54 4.00
CA ALA A 330 -26.87 -9.50 3.14
C ALA A 330 -26.30 -8.85 1.86
N LEU A 331 -27.06 -7.96 1.21
CA LEU A 331 -26.62 -7.21 0.02
C LEU A 331 -25.41 -6.31 0.31
N ILE A 332 -25.43 -5.59 1.44
CA ILE A 332 -24.32 -4.72 1.84
C ILE A 332 -23.06 -5.55 2.11
N LEU A 333 -23.21 -6.70 2.78
CA LEU A 333 -22.09 -7.59 3.09
C LEU A 333 -21.49 -8.22 1.82
N ASP A 334 -22.32 -8.69 0.88
CA ASP A 334 -21.83 -9.20 -0.42
C ASP A 334 -21.05 -8.14 -1.18
N ALA A 335 -21.54 -6.91 -1.25
CA ALA A 335 -20.86 -5.82 -1.94
C ALA A 335 -19.49 -5.49 -1.31
N ILE A 336 -19.39 -5.57 0.03
CA ILE A 336 -18.12 -5.37 0.76
C ILE A 336 -17.16 -6.54 0.53
N GLU A 337 -17.62 -7.78 0.68
CA GLU A 337 -16.78 -8.98 0.58
C GLU A 337 -16.28 -9.21 -0.84
N SER A 338 -17.16 -9.03 -1.82
CA SER A 338 -16.82 -9.15 -3.25
C SER A 338 -16.07 -7.94 -3.81
N LYS A 339 -15.82 -6.91 -2.99
CA LYS A 339 -15.10 -5.68 -3.35
C LYS A 339 -15.69 -4.95 -4.58
N LYS A 340 -16.97 -5.18 -4.89
CA LYS A 340 -17.64 -4.61 -6.07
C LYS A 340 -17.89 -3.11 -5.88
N GLN A 341 -17.88 -2.37 -6.99
CA GLN A 341 -18.43 -1.02 -7.00
C GLN A 341 -19.96 -1.07 -7.06
N VAL A 342 -20.62 -0.12 -6.39
CA VAL A 342 -22.09 0.00 -6.33
C VAL A 342 -22.58 1.40 -6.69
#